data_AF-A0A660MLF0-F1
#
_entry.id   AF-A0A660MLF0-F1
#
_cell.length_a   1.000
_cell.length_b   1.000
_cell.length_c   1.000
_cell.angle_alpha   90.00
_cell.angle_beta   90.00
_cell.angle_gamma   90.00
#
_symmetry.space_group_name_H-M   'P 1'
#
loop_
_entity.id
_entity.type
_entity.pdbx_description
1 polymer ?
#
loop_
_entity_poly.entity_id
_entity_poly.type
_entity_poly.pdbx_seq_one_letter_code
_entity_poly.pdbx_strand_id
1 'polypeptide(L)'
;MKTHTLGLGIATLILVSACGGGGGSDSPSDPKAPDNQVTGAYRGKAFVVASGSQPGSINEAKNVGSDALAVLNANGKQVALQIPGVIAGSLTQINGNLNYNGKSYKLFYASGTNYRNSKFGYINDGNEDYIFSQGLPTANMPSSGSVRYAGIAVLGKGGAVGPAPANFTADFGQKTLSADITPLQNSRVAFNPIKFNATINGNSFSTGDGAVQSTGYFYGDNARELGGVLHDSSQSLGGSFGAIRAE
;
A
#
# COMPACT_ATOMS: atom_id res chain seq x y z
N MET A 1 30.68 -59.47 -37.49
CA MET A 1 30.54 -58.00 -37.65
C MET A 1 29.10 -57.62 -37.38
N LYS A 2 28.88 -56.44 -36.77
CA LYS A 2 27.60 -55.79 -36.43
C LYS A 2 27.00 -56.23 -35.09
N THR A 3 26.57 -55.39 -34.16
CA THR A 3 26.76 -53.96 -33.79
C THR A 3 26.08 -53.84 -32.42
N HIS A 4 26.69 -53.18 -31.44
CA HIS A 4 26.10 -52.97 -30.12
C HIS A 4 25.13 -51.77 -30.15
N THR A 5 23.99 -51.91 -29.48
CA THR A 5 23.09 -50.79 -29.12
C THR A 5 22.73 -50.95 -27.65
N LEU A 6 23.24 -50.05 -26.80
CA LEU A 6 22.83 -49.91 -25.41
C LEU A 6 21.69 -48.89 -25.32
N GLY A 7 20.55 -49.31 -24.76
CA GLY A 7 19.50 -48.42 -24.29
C GLY A 7 19.69 -48.11 -22.80
N LEU A 8 19.78 -46.84 -22.43
CA LEU A 8 19.68 -46.38 -21.05
C LEU A 8 18.21 -46.09 -20.72
N GLY A 9 17.63 -46.87 -19.80
CA GLY A 9 16.35 -46.57 -19.15
C GLY A 9 16.58 -45.78 -17.86
N ILE A 10 15.93 -44.62 -17.75
CA ILE A 10 15.96 -43.75 -16.57
C ILE A 10 14.97 -44.29 -15.54
N ALA A 11 15.46 -44.61 -14.33
CA ALA A 11 14.65 -44.99 -13.19
C ALA A 11 14.14 -43.75 -12.44
N THR A 12 12.82 -43.62 -12.33
CA THR A 12 12.15 -42.58 -11.53
C THR A 12 12.06 -43.04 -10.08
N LEU A 13 12.73 -42.34 -9.16
CA LEU A 13 12.54 -42.54 -7.72
C LEU A 13 11.30 -41.77 -7.24
N ILE A 14 10.33 -42.49 -6.69
CA ILE A 14 9.24 -41.95 -5.88
C ILE A 14 9.69 -42.09 -4.42
N LEU A 15 9.89 -40.96 -3.73
CA LEU A 15 10.10 -40.94 -2.29
C LEU A 15 8.76 -40.67 -1.61
N VAL A 16 8.22 -41.71 -0.95
CA VAL A 16 7.15 -41.59 0.05
C VAL A 16 7.80 -41.74 1.43
N SER A 17 7.60 -40.76 2.29
CA SER A 17 7.86 -40.85 3.73
C SER A 17 7.34 -39.58 4.40
N ALA A 18 6.68 -39.55 5.55
CA ALA A 18 6.03 -40.56 6.38
C ALA A 18 5.21 -39.74 7.40
N CYS A 19 4.04 -40.22 7.81
CA CYS A 19 3.35 -39.74 8.99
C CYS A 19 4.03 -40.38 10.22
N GLY A 20 4.44 -39.58 11.20
CA GLY A 20 5.03 -40.05 12.46
C GLY A 20 4.85 -38.98 13.54
N GLY A 21 4.13 -39.34 14.61
CA GLY A 21 3.70 -38.42 15.66
C GLY A 21 4.55 -38.43 16.94
N GLY A 22 4.12 -37.58 17.87
CA GLY A 22 4.30 -37.73 19.32
C GLY A 22 5.45 -36.94 19.97
N GLY A 23 5.11 -35.92 20.78
CA GLY A 23 6.03 -35.32 21.75
C GLY A 23 5.66 -33.87 22.10
N GLY A 24 5.04 -33.67 23.27
CA GLY A 24 4.64 -32.35 23.77
C GLY A 24 5.84 -31.52 24.25
N SER A 25 5.83 -30.25 23.84
CA SER A 25 6.46 -29.13 24.56
C SER A 25 5.72 -27.87 24.15
N ASP A 26 5.02 -27.26 25.10
CA ASP A 26 4.37 -25.96 24.95
C ASP A 26 5.42 -24.89 24.60
N SER A 27 5.63 -24.66 23.31
CA SER A 27 6.15 -23.39 22.83
C SER A 27 4.95 -22.49 22.57
N PRO A 28 4.93 -21.23 23.07
CA PRO A 28 3.90 -20.28 22.68
C PRO A 28 3.91 -20.19 21.17
N SER A 29 2.81 -20.60 20.54
CA SER A 29 2.60 -20.34 19.13
C SER A 29 2.64 -18.83 18.95
N ASP A 30 3.73 -18.33 18.36
CA ASP A 30 3.84 -16.97 17.85
C ASP A 30 2.54 -16.67 17.07
N PRO A 31 1.84 -15.55 17.34
CA PRO A 31 0.61 -15.26 16.63
C PRO A 31 0.91 -15.22 15.14
N LYS A 32 0.45 -16.25 14.41
CA LYS A 32 0.56 -16.31 12.96
C LYS A 32 -0.12 -15.06 12.40
N ALA A 33 0.67 -14.13 11.90
CA ALA A 33 0.16 -12.96 11.19
C ALA A 33 -0.81 -13.45 10.09
N PRO A 34 -1.99 -12.82 9.92
CA PRO A 34 -2.96 -13.27 8.94
C PRO A 34 -2.32 -13.31 7.56
N ASP A 35 -2.36 -14.51 6.99
CA ASP A 35 -1.80 -14.88 5.70
C ASP A 35 -2.49 -14.11 4.57
N ASN A 36 -1.76 -13.16 4.01
CA ASN A 36 -1.80 -12.88 2.59
C ASN A 36 -0.32 -12.68 2.20
N GLN A 37 0.39 -13.80 2.01
CA GLN A 37 1.74 -13.81 1.44
C GLN A 37 1.72 -13.18 0.04
N VAL A 38 1.89 -11.86 -0.01
CA VAL A 38 2.19 -11.15 -1.26
C VAL A 38 3.67 -11.36 -1.61
N THR A 39 4.04 -11.24 -2.88
CA THR A 39 5.43 -11.35 -3.37
C THR A 39 5.96 -10.00 -3.88
N GLY A 40 7.27 -9.93 -4.12
CA GLY A 40 7.95 -8.76 -4.71
C GLY A 40 8.63 -7.81 -3.73
N ALA A 41 9.46 -6.91 -4.26
CA ALA A 41 10.26 -5.98 -3.44
C ALA A 41 9.42 -4.84 -2.84
N TYR A 42 8.43 -4.36 -3.58
CA TYR A 42 7.56 -3.26 -3.15
C TYR A 42 6.35 -3.82 -2.41
N ARG A 43 6.07 -3.30 -1.22
CA ARG A 43 5.00 -3.77 -0.31
C ARG A 43 4.09 -2.61 0.07
N GLY A 44 2.86 -2.94 0.44
CA GLY A 44 1.92 -1.91 0.87
C GLY A 44 0.53 -2.43 1.20
N LYS A 45 -0.43 -1.50 1.16
CA LYS A 45 -1.86 -1.76 1.38
C LYS A 45 -2.68 -1.18 0.24
N ALA A 46 -3.77 -1.86 -0.10
CA ALA A 46 -4.77 -1.30 -1.00
C ALA A 46 -6.19 -1.71 -0.61
N PHE A 47 -7.13 -0.80 -0.82
CA PHE A 47 -8.54 -1.12 -0.98
C PHE A 47 -8.85 -1.34 -2.46
N VAL A 48 -9.71 -2.31 -2.74
CA VAL A 48 -10.35 -2.47 -4.04
C VAL A 48 -11.85 -2.48 -3.80
N VAL A 49 -12.52 -1.45 -4.31
CA VAL A 49 -13.95 -1.20 -4.08
C VAL A 49 -14.66 -1.02 -5.42
N ALA A 50 -15.99 -1.17 -5.43
CA ALA A 50 -16.77 -0.85 -6.62
C ALA A 50 -16.59 0.63 -6.99
N SER A 51 -16.58 0.94 -8.29
CA SER A 51 -16.37 2.29 -8.80
C SER A 51 -17.32 3.30 -8.16
N GLY A 52 -16.75 4.38 -7.60
CA GLY A 52 -17.47 5.43 -6.90
C GLY A 52 -17.82 5.13 -5.43
N SER A 53 -17.53 3.90 -4.96
CA SER A 53 -17.76 3.49 -3.56
C SER A 53 -16.54 3.78 -2.69
N GLN A 54 -16.72 3.72 -1.37
CA GLN A 54 -15.64 3.83 -0.39
C GLN A 54 -15.54 2.53 0.43
N PRO A 55 -14.36 2.18 0.97
CA PRO A 55 -14.23 1.04 1.88
C PRO A 55 -15.14 1.24 3.09
N GLY A 56 -15.75 0.17 3.60
CA GLY A 56 -16.61 0.22 4.78
C GLY A 56 -15.82 0.14 6.11
N SER A 57 -14.58 -0.32 6.06
CA SER A 57 -13.68 -0.44 7.20
C SER A 57 -12.23 -0.51 6.77
N ILE A 58 -11.30 -0.14 7.65
CA ILE A 58 -9.86 -0.34 7.44
C ILE A 58 -9.49 -1.82 7.23
N ASN A 59 -10.31 -2.74 7.77
CA ASN A 59 -10.07 -4.19 7.66
C ASN A 59 -10.26 -4.73 6.23
N GLU A 60 -10.87 -3.95 5.33
CA GLU A 60 -10.98 -4.28 3.91
C GLU A 60 -9.65 -4.03 3.15
N ALA A 61 -8.69 -3.32 3.76
CA ALA A 61 -7.38 -3.08 3.17
C ALA A 61 -6.58 -4.38 3.11
N LYS A 62 -6.18 -4.79 1.90
CA LYS A 62 -5.37 -5.99 1.68
C LYS A 62 -3.90 -5.63 1.54
N ASN A 63 -3.03 -6.56 1.94
CA ASN A 63 -1.62 -6.50 1.58
C ASN A 63 -1.48 -6.53 0.05
N VAL A 64 -0.56 -5.72 -0.48
CA VAL A 64 -0.19 -5.75 -1.90
C VAL A 64 1.33 -5.86 -2.04
N GLY A 65 1.76 -6.46 -3.14
CA GLY A 65 3.17 -6.66 -3.44
C GLY A 65 3.45 -6.61 -4.94
N SER A 66 4.61 -6.07 -5.32
CA SER A 66 5.03 -5.93 -6.72
C SER A 66 6.54 -5.96 -6.87
N ASP A 67 7.03 -6.46 -8.01
CA ASP A 67 8.42 -6.34 -8.42
C ASP A 67 8.73 -4.98 -9.08
N ALA A 68 7.71 -4.20 -9.42
CA ALA A 68 7.84 -2.89 -10.05
C ALA A 68 7.08 -1.83 -9.27
N LEU A 69 7.77 -0.75 -8.86
CA LEU A 69 7.17 0.33 -8.08
C LEU A 69 5.96 0.95 -8.77
N ALA A 70 6.01 1.07 -10.10
CA ALA A 70 4.97 1.68 -10.93
C ALA A 70 3.80 0.73 -11.28
N VAL A 71 3.73 -0.47 -10.70
CA VAL A 71 2.67 -1.45 -10.92
C VAL A 71 2.10 -1.90 -9.59
N LEU A 72 0.78 -1.80 -9.45
CA LEU A 72 0.03 -2.39 -8.34
C LEU A 72 -0.52 -3.75 -8.77
N ASN A 73 -0.27 -4.78 -7.97
CA ASN A 73 -0.97 -6.06 -8.10
C ASN A 73 -2.06 -6.13 -7.02
N ALA A 74 -3.32 -6.04 -7.42
CA ALA A 74 -4.46 -6.08 -6.51
C ALA A 74 -5.68 -6.71 -7.19
N ASN A 75 -6.45 -7.50 -6.43
CA ASN A 75 -7.63 -8.23 -6.92
C ASN A 75 -7.39 -9.04 -8.22
N GLY A 76 -6.21 -9.68 -8.33
CA GLY A 76 -5.83 -10.46 -9.52
C GLY A 76 -5.51 -9.63 -10.77
N LYS A 77 -5.42 -8.29 -10.65
CA LYS A 77 -5.15 -7.37 -11.76
C LYS A 77 -3.86 -6.58 -11.55
N GLN A 78 -3.23 -6.23 -12.66
CA GLN A 78 -2.15 -5.25 -12.70
C GLN A 78 -2.70 -3.87 -13.05
N VAL A 79 -2.44 -2.88 -12.21
CA VAL A 79 -2.84 -1.49 -12.39
C VAL A 79 -1.59 -0.61 -12.51
N ALA A 80 -1.50 0.16 -13.59
CA ALA A 80 -0.42 1.12 -13.77
C ALA A 80 -0.54 2.26 -12.74
N LEU A 81 0.55 2.58 -12.06
CA LEU A 81 0.64 3.66 -11.06
C LEU A 81 1.36 4.90 -11.60
N GLN A 82 1.77 4.86 -12.87
CA GLN A 82 2.39 5.97 -13.57
C GLN A 82 2.08 5.86 -15.06
N ILE A 83 1.92 7.00 -15.73
CA ILE A 83 1.78 7.10 -17.17
C ILE A 83 3.11 7.59 -17.76
N PRO A 84 3.79 6.82 -18.62
CA PRO A 84 5.00 7.27 -19.30
C PRO A 84 4.78 8.59 -20.04
N GLY A 85 5.73 9.53 -19.92
CA GLY A 85 5.63 10.87 -20.53
C GLY A 85 4.82 11.89 -19.72
N VAL A 86 4.05 11.48 -18.70
CA VAL A 86 3.38 12.40 -17.77
C VAL A 86 4.28 12.60 -16.55
N ILE A 87 4.88 13.77 -16.45
CA ILE A 87 5.81 14.12 -15.37
C ILE A 87 5.14 15.15 -14.46
N ALA A 88 4.80 14.70 -13.25
CA ALA A 88 4.35 15.57 -12.16
C ALA A 88 5.28 15.37 -10.97
N GLY A 89 5.67 16.46 -10.29
CA GLY A 89 6.51 16.39 -9.10
C GLY A 89 5.81 15.66 -7.96
N SER A 90 4.72 16.24 -7.46
CA SER A 90 4.03 15.70 -6.27
C SER A 90 2.91 14.72 -6.60
N LEU A 91 2.03 15.04 -7.56
CA LEU A 91 0.86 14.22 -7.86
C LEU A 91 0.48 14.36 -9.33
N THR A 92 0.34 13.23 -10.03
CA THR A 92 -0.37 13.18 -11.31
C THR A 92 -1.86 13.07 -11.00
N GLN A 93 -2.63 14.04 -11.48
CA GLN A 93 -4.08 14.09 -11.34
C GLN A 93 -4.74 14.21 -12.72
N ILE A 94 -5.46 13.17 -13.13
CA ILE A 94 -6.21 13.15 -14.39
C ILE A 94 -7.66 12.74 -14.10
N ASN A 95 -8.60 13.55 -14.59
CA ASN A 95 -10.03 13.33 -14.45
C ASN A 95 -10.64 13.10 -15.84
N GLY A 96 -11.04 11.86 -16.12
CA GLY A 96 -11.61 11.43 -17.39
C GLY A 96 -10.60 11.33 -18.54
N ASN A 97 -11.02 10.64 -19.62
CA ASN A 97 -10.38 10.60 -20.93
C ASN A 97 -8.92 10.09 -20.99
N LEU A 98 -8.44 9.38 -19.97
CA LEU A 98 -7.15 8.71 -20.04
C LEU A 98 -7.31 7.29 -20.59
N ASN A 99 -6.78 7.06 -21.79
CA ASN A 99 -6.62 5.73 -22.35
C ASN A 99 -5.15 5.33 -22.32
N TYR A 100 -4.82 4.23 -21.66
CA TYR A 100 -3.44 3.72 -21.59
C TYR A 100 -3.45 2.18 -21.56
N ASN A 101 -2.63 1.57 -22.42
CA ASN A 101 -2.55 0.11 -22.58
C ASN A 101 -3.92 -0.58 -22.74
N GLY A 102 -4.82 0.02 -23.53
CA GLY A 102 -6.17 -0.52 -23.76
C GLY A 102 -7.13 -0.38 -22.57
N LYS A 103 -6.72 0.27 -21.48
CA LYS A 103 -7.55 0.57 -20.31
C LYS A 103 -7.99 2.04 -20.34
N SER A 104 -9.25 2.27 -19.96
CA SER A 104 -9.83 3.60 -19.80
C SER A 104 -9.92 3.93 -18.31
N TYR A 105 -9.21 4.96 -17.88
CA TYR A 105 -9.18 5.44 -16.50
C TYR A 105 -10.07 6.68 -16.36
N LYS A 106 -11.10 6.60 -15.52
CA LYS A 106 -11.95 7.77 -15.21
C LYS A 106 -11.30 8.71 -14.18
N LEU A 107 -10.48 8.15 -13.31
CA LEU A 107 -9.74 8.84 -12.26
C LEU A 107 -8.35 8.26 -12.22
N PHE A 108 -7.33 9.10 -12.33
CA PHE A 108 -5.94 8.69 -12.18
C PHE A 108 -5.22 9.68 -11.27
N TYR A 109 -5.20 9.35 -9.98
CA TYR A 109 -4.45 10.07 -8.97
C TYR A 109 -3.31 9.16 -8.53
N ALA A 110 -2.08 9.54 -8.83
CA ALA A 110 -0.91 8.78 -8.41
C ALA A 110 0.25 9.71 -8.06
N SER A 111 0.94 9.42 -6.97
CA SER A 111 2.07 10.21 -6.49
C SER A 111 3.16 10.33 -7.56
N GLY A 112 3.69 11.54 -7.72
CA GLY A 112 4.64 11.90 -8.76
C GLY A 112 6.09 11.48 -8.48
N THR A 113 7.01 12.12 -9.21
CA THR A 113 8.44 11.80 -9.21
C THR A 113 9.20 12.20 -7.93
N ASN A 114 8.60 13.03 -7.08
CA ASN A 114 9.17 13.40 -5.79
C ASN A 114 9.21 12.19 -4.83
N TYR A 115 8.28 11.24 -4.99
CA TYR A 115 8.20 10.01 -4.22
C TYR A 115 8.96 8.90 -4.95
N ARG A 116 10.22 8.69 -4.55
CA ARG A 116 11.15 7.78 -5.25
C ARG A 116 11.06 6.35 -4.71
N ASN A 117 10.64 6.21 -3.45
CA ASN A 117 10.58 4.93 -2.76
C ASN A 117 9.14 4.40 -2.65
N SER A 118 8.15 5.24 -2.94
CA SER A 118 6.74 4.91 -2.78
C SER A 118 5.85 5.39 -3.93
N LYS A 119 4.69 4.76 -4.04
CA LYS A 119 3.55 5.14 -4.87
C LYS A 119 2.28 5.05 -4.03
N PHE A 120 1.48 6.11 -4.03
CA PHE A 120 0.16 6.13 -3.42
C PHE A 120 -0.84 6.84 -4.32
N GLY A 121 -2.13 6.59 -4.13
CA GLY A 121 -3.14 7.25 -4.92
C GLY A 121 -4.53 6.61 -4.90
N TYR A 122 -5.33 7.04 -5.88
CA TYR A 122 -6.69 6.61 -6.15
C TYR A 122 -6.86 6.47 -7.67
N ILE A 123 -7.07 5.25 -8.16
CA ILE A 123 -7.18 4.97 -9.60
C ILE A 123 -8.47 4.19 -9.87
N ASN A 124 -9.23 4.63 -10.87
CA ASN A 124 -10.35 3.86 -11.40
C ASN A 124 -9.90 3.02 -12.59
N ASP A 125 -10.17 1.71 -12.57
CA ASP A 125 -9.99 0.80 -13.71
C ASP A 125 -11.30 0.02 -13.95
N GLY A 126 -12.10 0.52 -14.90
CA GLY A 126 -13.41 -0.04 -15.21
C GLY A 126 -14.42 0.13 -14.06
N ASN A 127 -14.87 -1.00 -13.50
CA ASN A 127 -15.87 -1.05 -12.44
C ASN A 127 -15.27 -1.05 -11.02
N GLU A 128 -13.95 -0.88 -10.91
CA GLU A 128 -13.24 -0.91 -9.63
C GLU A 128 -12.45 0.37 -9.41
N ASP A 129 -12.40 0.79 -8.16
CA ASP A 129 -11.51 1.83 -7.68
C ASP A 129 -10.45 1.21 -6.75
N TYR A 130 -9.21 1.64 -6.95
CA TYR A 130 -8.02 1.20 -6.25
C TYR A 130 -7.49 2.35 -5.42
N ILE A 131 -7.57 2.22 -4.10
CA ILE A 131 -7.02 3.19 -3.14
C ILE A 131 -5.80 2.53 -2.52
N PHE A 132 -4.60 3.03 -2.82
CA PHE A 132 -3.38 2.26 -2.58
C PHE A 132 -2.25 3.11 -2.00
N SER A 133 -1.36 2.44 -1.30
CA SER A 133 -0.02 2.91 -0.97
C SER A 133 0.92 1.71 -0.98
N GLN A 134 1.99 1.76 -1.76
CA GLN A 134 3.05 0.76 -1.78
C GLN A 134 4.41 1.41 -1.95
N GLY A 135 5.47 0.72 -1.54
CA GLY A 135 6.84 1.21 -1.70
C GLY A 135 7.85 0.18 -1.24
N LEU A 136 9.14 0.53 -1.32
CA LEU A 136 10.22 -0.31 -0.81
C LEU A 136 10.29 -0.11 0.72
N PRO A 137 9.91 -1.08 1.55
CA PRO A 137 9.87 -0.87 2.99
C PRO A 137 11.25 -0.55 3.54
N THR A 138 11.31 0.37 4.51
CA THR A 138 12.56 0.72 5.17
C THR A 138 13.19 -0.52 5.83
N ALA A 139 14.42 -0.85 5.44
CA ALA A 139 15.19 -1.92 6.07
C ALA A 139 15.83 -1.43 7.39
N ASN A 140 16.43 -0.23 7.36
CA ASN A 140 17.11 0.39 8.49
C ASN A 140 16.23 1.50 9.08
N MET A 141 15.32 1.12 9.98
CA MET A 141 14.45 2.08 10.67
C MET A 141 15.24 2.88 11.72
N PRO A 142 15.05 4.21 11.81
CA PRO A 142 15.56 4.96 12.94
C PRO A 142 14.99 4.41 14.26
N SER A 143 15.81 4.34 15.30
CA SER A 143 15.41 3.83 16.62
C SER A 143 15.03 4.94 17.61
N SER A 144 15.28 6.20 17.26
CA SER A 144 15.01 7.36 18.11
C SER A 144 14.88 8.63 17.27
N GLY A 145 14.48 9.72 17.92
CA GLY A 145 14.31 11.04 17.31
C GLY A 145 12.90 11.28 16.78
N SER A 146 12.57 12.56 16.62
CA SER A 146 11.31 13.02 16.07
C SER A 146 11.54 13.65 14.70
N VAL A 147 10.68 13.31 13.73
CA VAL A 147 10.80 13.71 12.34
C VAL A 147 9.46 14.16 11.81
N ARG A 148 9.45 15.28 11.08
CA ARG A 148 8.29 15.77 10.33
C ARG A 148 8.31 15.24 8.91
N TYR A 149 7.12 14.96 8.39
CA TYR A 149 6.89 14.60 6.99
C TYR A 149 5.81 15.52 6.42
N ALA A 150 6.00 15.96 5.19
CA ALA A 150 5.04 16.75 4.44
C ALA A 150 4.67 16.01 3.15
N GLY A 151 3.38 15.99 2.83
CA GLY A 151 2.88 15.14 1.77
C GLY A 151 1.46 15.47 1.34
N ILE A 152 0.85 14.47 0.69
CA ILE A 152 -0.47 14.56 0.09
C ILE A 152 -1.28 13.34 0.50
N ALA A 153 -2.55 13.56 0.84
CA ALA A 153 -3.58 12.53 0.86
C ALA A 153 -4.43 12.64 -0.41
N VAL A 154 -4.92 11.52 -0.92
CA VAL A 154 -5.94 11.45 -1.97
C VAL A 154 -7.16 10.78 -1.35
N LEU A 155 -8.23 11.55 -1.19
CA LEU A 155 -9.43 11.16 -0.47
C LEU A 155 -10.58 10.94 -1.45
N GLY A 156 -11.43 9.95 -1.17
CA GLY A 156 -12.67 9.65 -1.87
C GLY A 156 -13.89 9.77 -0.96
N LYS A 157 -14.97 10.35 -1.47
CA LYS A 157 -16.27 10.46 -0.77
C LYS A 157 -17.40 10.62 -1.76
N GLY A 158 -18.41 9.75 -1.69
CA GLY A 158 -19.59 9.82 -2.56
C GLY A 158 -19.27 9.90 -4.06
N GLY A 159 -18.27 9.13 -4.52
CA GLY A 159 -17.77 9.13 -5.90
C GLY A 159 -16.88 10.32 -6.29
N ALA A 160 -16.75 11.36 -5.47
CA ALA A 160 -15.79 12.43 -5.67
C ALA A 160 -14.41 12.03 -5.13
N VAL A 161 -13.35 12.43 -5.84
CA VAL A 161 -11.96 12.20 -5.43
C VAL A 161 -11.15 13.49 -5.55
N GLY A 162 -10.33 13.78 -4.54
CA GLY A 162 -9.52 15.00 -4.49
C GLY A 162 -8.30 14.88 -3.58
N PRO A 163 -7.24 15.68 -3.86
CA PRO A 163 -6.07 15.73 -3.01
C PRO A 163 -6.28 16.65 -1.80
N ALA A 164 -5.51 16.42 -0.74
CA ALA A 164 -5.42 17.26 0.44
C ALA A 164 -3.98 17.30 0.97
N PRO A 165 -3.51 18.42 1.53
CA PRO A 165 -2.26 18.46 2.29
C PRO A 165 -2.30 17.47 3.45
N ALA A 166 -1.21 16.73 3.64
CA ALA A 166 -1.07 15.76 4.73
C ALA A 166 0.28 15.94 5.41
N ASN A 167 0.26 16.22 6.71
CA ASN A 167 1.45 16.37 7.53
C ASN A 167 1.50 15.27 8.58
N PHE A 168 2.71 14.79 8.86
CA PHE A 168 2.92 13.75 9.85
C PHE A 168 4.11 14.07 10.75
N THR A 169 4.05 13.60 11.99
CA THR A 169 5.22 13.59 12.89
C THR A 169 5.43 12.18 13.40
N ALA A 170 6.58 11.59 13.08
CA ALA A 170 7.00 10.31 13.63
C ALA A 170 7.94 10.56 14.81
N ASP A 171 7.69 9.91 15.93
CA ASP A 171 8.65 9.76 17.02
C ASP A 171 9.07 8.30 17.11
N PHE A 172 10.30 8.02 16.69
CA PHE A 172 10.80 6.65 16.61
C PHE A 172 11.17 6.08 18.00
N GLY A 173 11.49 6.94 18.96
CA GLY A 173 11.79 6.52 20.33
C GLY A 173 10.51 6.15 21.09
N GLN A 174 9.45 6.94 20.90
CA GLN A 174 8.13 6.66 21.46
C GLN A 174 7.30 5.68 20.61
N LYS A 175 7.78 5.35 19.40
CA LYS A 175 7.08 4.52 18.41
C LYS A 175 5.68 5.04 18.09
N THR A 176 5.55 6.34 17.87
CA THR A 176 4.28 6.99 17.53
C THR A 176 4.36 7.73 16.21
N LEU A 177 3.23 7.80 15.51
CA LEU A 177 3.04 8.62 14.33
C LEU A 177 1.74 9.43 14.51
N SER A 178 1.82 10.75 14.45
CA SER A 178 0.65 11.62 14.40
C SER A 178 0.44 12.13 12.98
N ALA A 179 -0.82 12.30 12.59
CA ALA A 179 -1.23 12.77 11.27
C ALA A 179 -2.18 13.97 11.38
N ASP A 180 -2.05 14.92 10.45
CA ASP A 180 -2.96 16.05 10.26
C ASP A 180 -3.20 16.25 8.76
N ILE A 181 -4.40 15.91 8.29
CA ILE A 181 -4.84 16.08 6.90
C ILE A 181 -5.88 17.18 6.87
N THR A 182 -5.58 18.26 6.15
CA THR A 182 -6.37 19.48 6.18
C THR A 182 -7.17 19.67 4.89
N PRO A 183 -8.43 20.12 4.98
CA PRO A 183 -9.24 20.37 3.79
C PRO A 183 -8.71 21.57 3.00
N LEU A 184 -8.75 21.46 1.67
CA LEU A 184 -8.58 22.59 0.76
C LEU A 184 -9.93 23.26 0.54
N GLN A 185 -9.98 24.60 0.58
CA GLN A 185 -11.21 25.38 0.41
C GLN A 185 -12.00 25.02 -0.86
N ASN A 186 -11.30 24.66 -1.95
CA ASN A 186 -11.90 24.33 -3.24
C ASN A 186 -11.68 22.85 -3.64
N SER A 187 -11.60 21.94 -2.66
CA SER A 187 -11.48 20.50 -2.94
C SER A 187 -12.77 19.95 -3.56
N ARG A 188 -12.64 18.97 -4.46
CA ARG A 188 -13.78 18.16 -4.95
C ARG A 188 -14.40 17.30 -3.84
N VAL A 189 -13.68 17.11 -2.74
CA VAL A 189 -14.09 16.34 -1.58
C VAL A 189 -14.20 17.28 -0.39
N ALA A 190 -15.42 17.46 0.11
CA ALA A 190 -15.69 18.21 1.33
C ALA A 190 -15.57 17.30 2.56
N PHE A 191 -14.67 17.66 3.48
CA PHE A 191 -14.39 16.93 4.71
C PHE A 191 -13.90 17.87 5.81
N ASN A 192 -14.11 17.47 7.07
CA ASN A 192 -13.51 18.09 8.25
C ASN A 192 -12.08 17.54 8.44
N PRO A 193 -11.16 18.31 9.04
CA PRO A 193 -9.78 17.87 9.27
C PRO A 193 -9.71 16.45 9.85
N ILE A 194 -8.87 15.62 9.26
CA ILE A 194 -8.65 14.23 9.71
C ILE A 194 -7.36 14.21 10.52
N LYS A 195 -7.48 13.80 11.78
CA LYS A 195 -6.33 13.65 12.69
C LYS A 195 -6.36 12.27 13.32
N PHE A 196 -5.21 11.62 13.38
CA PHE A 196 -5.08 10.33 14.05
C PHE A 196 -3.68 10.14 14.63
N ASN A 197 -3.58 9.24 15.61
CA ASN A 197 -2.32 8.73 16.12
C ASN A 197 -2.23 7.23 15.83
N ALA A 198 -1.07 6.79 15.38
CA ALA A 198 -0.76 5.41 15.08
C ALA A 198 0.47 4.94 15.88
N THR A 199 0.53 3.65 16.14
CA THR A 199 1.69 2.99 16.75
C THR A 199 2.61 2.49 15.64
N ILE A 200 3.91 2.74 15.77
CA ILE A 200 4.95 2.23 14.89
C ILE A 200 5.37 0.84 15.36
N ASN A 201 5.36 -0.13 14.46
CA ASN A 201 5.87 -1.47 14.69
C ASN A 201 6.79 -1.91 13.53
N GLY A 202 8.09 -2.00 13.80
CA GLY A 202 9.10 -2.19 12.77
C GLY A 202 9.06 -1.04 11.76
N ASN A 203 8.89 -1.36 10.47
CA ASN A 203 8.72 -0.38 9.40
C ASN A 203 7.25 -0.12 9.02
N SER A 204 6.31 -0.59 9.84
CA SER A 204 4.87 -0.40 9.65
C SER A 204 4.26 0.46 10.74
N PHE A 205 3.05 0.96 10.51
CA PHE A 205 2.25 1.62 11.53
C PHE A 205 0.76 1.30 11.36
N SER A 206 0.01 1.39 12.46
CA SER A 206 -1.44 1.24 12.48
C SER A 206 -2.08 2.02 13.62
N THR A 207 -3.30 2.50 13.39
CA THR A 207 -4.16 3.02 14.44
C THR A 207 -4.81 1.89 15.23
N GLY A 208 -5.30 2.18 16.44
CA GLY A 208 -6.26 1.33 17.13
C GLY A 208 -7.70 1.53 16.64
N ASP A 209 -8.65 1.21 17.50
CA ASP A 209 -10.07 1.47 17.27
C ASP A 209 -10.38 2.97 17.33
N GLY A 210 -11.34 3.41 16.53
CA GLY A 210 -11.75 4.81 16.45
C GLY A 210 -12.49 5.12 15.14
N ALA A 211 -12.93 6.36 15.00
CA ALA A 211 -13.61 6.82 13.79
C ALA A 211 -12.66 6.84 12.59
N VAL A 212 -11.45 7.37 12.80
CA VAL A 212 -10.37 7.40 11.79
C VAL A 212 -9.44 6.23 12.07
N GLN A 213 -9.33 5.34 11.09
CA GLN A 213 -8.43 4.21 11.14
C GLN A 213 -7.47 4.22 9.95
N SER A 214 -6.21 3.84 10.18
CA SER A 214 -5.18 3.84 9.16
C SER A 214 -4.15 2.74 9.38
N THR A 215 -3.56 2.26 8.29
CA THR A 215 -2.39 1.38 8.29
C THR A 215 -1.46 1.73 7.13
N GLY A 216 -0.16 1.59 7.34
CA GLY A 216 0.84 1.90 6.31
C GLY A 216 2.25 1.48 6.70
N TYR A 217 3.22 1.97 5.92
CA TYR A 217 4.64 1.66 6.06
C TYR A 217 5.50 2.91 5.90
N PHE A 218 6.70 2.83 6.47
CA PHE A 218 7.82 3.68 6.12
C PHE A 218 8.58 3.06 4.94
N TYR A 219 9.03 3.91 4.02
CA TYR A 219 9.68 3.51 2.79
C TYR A 219 11.03 4.22 2.59
N GLY A 220 11.93 3.54 1.89
CA GLY A 220 13.25 4.03 1.55
C GLY A 220 14.22 4.10 2.74
N ASP A 221 15.45 4.49 2.46
CA ASP A 221 16.51 4.53 3.47
C ASP A 221 16.15 5.46 4.63
N ASN A 222 16.37 4.99 5.87
CA ASN A 222 16.13 5.75 7.10
C ASN A 222 14.73 6.37 7.18
N ALA A 223 13.72 5.64 6.70
CA ALA A 223 12.33 6.10 6.67
C ALA A 223 12.18 7.44 5.92
N ARG A 224 12.84 7.58 4.77
CA ARG A 224 12.80 8.80 3.95
C ARG A 224 11.39 9.21 3.55
N GLU A 225 10.54 8.23 3.30
CA GLU A 225 9.14 8.39 2.93
C GLU A 225 8.25 7.59 3.88
N LEU A 226 6.98 7.96 3.96
CA LEU A 226 5.94 7.12 4.54
C LEU A 226 4.71 7.15 3.66
N GLY A 227 3.86 6.14 3.78
CA GLY A 227 2.56 6.14 3.14
C GLY A 227 1.65 5.05 3.66
N GLY A 228 0.36 5.24 3.46
CA GLY A 228 -0.65 4.31 3.96
C GLY A 228 -2.00 4.55 3.32
N VAL A 229 -2.97 3.80 3.82
CA VAL A 229 -4.39 3.97 3.52
C VAL A 229 -5.15 4.29 4.79
N LEU A 230 -6.29 4.95 4.66
CA LEU A 230 -7.16 5.31 5.77
C LEU A 230 -8.63 5.11 5.40
N HIS A 231 -9.43 4.92 6.44
CA HIS A 231 -10.88 4.97 6.42
C HIS A 231 -11.35 5.86 7.59
N ASP A 232 -12.29 6.76 7.32
CA ASP A 232 -12.94 7.56 8.36
C ASP A 232 -14.45 7.34 8.30
N SER A 233 -14.94 6.58 9.27
CA SER A 233 -16.35 6.18 9.37
C SER A 233 -17.28 7.34 9.70
N SER A 234 -16.78 8.38 10.39
CA SER A 234 -17.57 9.54 10.77
C SER A 234 -17.93 10.44 9.59
N GLN A 235 -17.18 10.32 8.49
CA GLN A 235 -17.33 11.15 7.30
C GLN A 235 -17.61 10.32 6.03
N SER A 236 -17.70 9.00 6.16
CA SER A 236 -17.88 8.04 5.06
C SER A 236 -16.88 8.25 3.92
N LEU A 237 -15.60 8.31 4.28
CA LEU A 237 -14.51 8.52 3.34
C LEU A 237 -13.42 7.46 3.48
N GLY A 238 -12.77 7.17 2.36
CA GLY A 238 -11.54 6.38 2.30
C GLY A 238 -10.45 7.16 1.57
N GLY A 239 -9.21 6.77 1.75
CA GLY A 239 -8.12 7.44 1.06
C GLY A 239 -6.77 6.78 1.20
N SER A 240 -5.82 7.30 0.46
CA SER A 240 -4.41 6.98 0.58
C SER A 240 -3.61 8.23 0.84
N PHE A 241 -2.38 8.08 1.30
CA PHE A 241 -1.46 9.17 1.50
C PHE A 241 -0.02 8.73 1.35
N GLY A 242 0.84 9.72 1.11
CA GLY A 242 2.27 9.58 1.26
C GLY A 242 2.91 10.93 1.53
N ALA A 243 4.03 10.88 2.24
CA ALA A 243 4.76 12.06 2.67
C ALA A 243 6.27 11.80 2.66
N ILE A 244 7.03 12.86 2.40
CA ILE A 244 8.49 12.85 2.37
C ILE A 244 8.97 13.55 3.64
N ARG A 245 10.04 13.03 4.24
CA ARG A 245 10.72 13.68 5.36
C ARG A 245 11.00 15.15 5.02
N ALA A 246 10.47 16.06 5.83
CA ALA A 246 10.75 17.48 5.73
C ALA A 246 12.17 17.74 6.25
N GLU A 247 12.90 18.62 5.57
CA GLU A 247 14.22 19.12 6.00
C GLU A 247 14.09 20.07 7.19
#